data_AF-A0A1D6QKK7-F1
#
_entry.id   AF-A0A1D6QKK7-F1
#
_cell.length_a   1.000
_cell.length_b   1.000
_cell.length_c   1.000
_cell.angle_alpha   90.00
_cell.angle_beta   90.00
_cell.angle_gamma   90.00
#
_symmetry.space_group_name_H-M   'P 1'
#
loop_
_entity.id
_entity.type
_entity.pdbx_description
1 polymer ?
#
loop_
_entity_poly.entity_id
_entity_poly.type
_entity_poly.pdbx_seq_one_letter_code
_entity_poly.pdbx_strand_id
1 'polypeptide(L)'
;MASPDLLFNLWNLFYLDAYQAAINIDVPGLDTDATTERDTIVFRSYIALGSYQVPGDQLEKKTRRASKRRPMEISTKVRPPKLREVIQVPKKVGRDPRFEPVYGSVDKEGMGEFRPLTYFTQLVFPFIFLLKALLLKCYLVVHSGTSCKLDEFLTLIDLVGMQRLQKMIKKSKDLDAIGEMKSHVTWIDKQLKYHPPKNVESEILCEHIKKEREATKARKRPCYLKKPELHERKLMNKYNELKEAGKLDAFMEKRRRKNASKDHRFMSYQRSGDA
;
A
#
# COMPACT_ATOMS: atom_id res chain seq x y z
N MET A 1 11.95 37.85 -5.49
CA MET A 1 13.09 37.12 -4.89
C MET A 1 12.53 36.39 -3.70
N ALA A 2 12.54 35.05 -3.70
CA ALA A 2 12.02 34.27 -2.58
C ALA A 2 12.90 34.52 -1.34
N SER A 3 12.28 34.67 -0.17
CA SER A 3 12.99 34.81 1.11
C SER A 3 13.83 33.54 1.37
N PRO A 4 15.03 33.63 1.97
CA PRO A 4 15.81 32.45 2.34
C PRO A 4 15.02 31.57 3.33
N ASP A 5 14.92 30.27 3.06
CA ASP A 5 14.23 29.32 3.93
C ASP A 5 15.01 29.11 5.25
N LEU A 6 14.59 29.81 6.30
CA LEU A 6 15.24 29.79 7.63
C LEU A 6 15.29 28.39 8.28
N LEU A 7 14.35 27.50 7.93
CA LEU A 7 14.24 26.13 8.43
C LEU A 7 15.05 25.10 7.63
N PHE A 8 15.62 25.48 6.49
CA PHE A 8 16.27 24.56 5.56
C PHE A 8 17.42 23.79 6.23
N ASN A 9 18.25 24.48 7.02
CA ASN A 9 19.37 23.86 7.73
C ASN A 9 18.92 22.84 8.78
N LEU A 10 17.80 23.12 9.47
CA LEU A 10 17.26 22.23 10.49
C LEU A 10 16.69 20.94 9.87
N TRP A 11 15.97 21.06 8.76
CA TRP A 11 15.50 19.92 7.98
C TRP A 11 16.66 19.09 7.42
N ASN A 12 17.69 19.73 6.90
CA ASN A 12 18.86 19.05 6.36
C ASN A 12 19.55 18.20 7.45
N LEU A 13 19.74 18.75 8.64
CA LEU A 13 20.32 18.00 9.77
C LEU A 13 19.44 16.85 10.25
N PHE A 14 18.12 17.03 10.24
CA PHE A 14 17.18 15.94 10.53
C PHE A 14 17.28 14.80 9.49
N TYR A 15 17.35 15.12 8.20
CA TYR A 15 17.46 14.12 7.12
C TYR A 15 18.83 13.45 7.04
N LEU A 16 19.87 14.10 7.55
CA LEU A 16 21.21 13.54 7.68
C LEU A 16 21.41 12.77 9.00
N ASP A 17 20.33 12.47 9.74
CA ASP A 17 20.33 11.78 11.03
C ASP A 17 21.19 12.47 12.13
N ALA A 18 21.49 13.76 11.97
CA ALA A 18 22.25 14.56 12.93
C ALA A 18 21.34 15.15 14.02
N TYR A 19 20.55 14.30 14.67
CA TYR A 19 19.47 14.68 15.60
C TYR A 19 19.95 15.54 16.78
N GLN A 20 21.14 15.26 17.33
CA GLN A 20 21.70 16.04 18.42
C GLN A 20 22.03 17.48 17.99
N ALA A 21 22.51 17.66 16.75
CA ALA A 21 22.80 18.98 16.19
C ALA A 21 21.52 19.74 15.88
N ALA A 22 20.48 19.05 15.36
CA ALA A 22 19.16 19.65 15.12
C ALA A 22 18.51 20.17 16.42
N ILE A 23 18.67 19.47 17.53
CA ILE A 23 18.15 19.90 18.86
C ILE A 23 18.84 21.15 19.38
N ASN A 24 20.16 21.27 19.17
CA ASN A 24 20.97 22.36 19.70
C ASN A 24 20.91 23.65 18.87
N ILE A 25 20.28 23.61 17.69
CA ILE A 25 20.20 24.77 16.81
C ILE A 25 19.06 25.68 17.24
N ASP A 26 19.44 26.92 17.51
CA ASP A 26 18.50 28.01 17.73
C ASP A 26 18.36 28.85 16.46
N VAL A 27 17.12 29.07 16.02
CA VAL A 27 16.82 29.88 14.84
C VAL A 27 15.92 31.02 15.30
N PRO A 28 16.47 32.24 15.49
CA PRO A 28 15.69 33.38 15.95
C PRO A 28 14.89 34.01 14.80
N GLY A 29 13.74 34.62 15.13
CA GLY A 29 12.94 35.40 14.18
C GLY A 29 12.01 34.58 13.27
N LEU A 30 11.54 33.42 13.73
CA LEU A 30 10.57 32.60 13.00
C LEU A 30 9.14 33.11 13.19
N ASP A 31 8.34 32.98 12.13
CA ASP A 31 6.90 33.14 12.18
C ASP A 31 6.23 32.00 13.01
N THR A 32 4.97 32.18 13.38
CA THR A 32 4.19 31.22 14.21
C THR A 32 4.09 29.83 13.57
N ASP A 33 3.83 29.76 12.27
CA ASP A 33 3.77 28.48 11.52
C ASP A 33 5.17 27.83 11.44
N ALA A 34 6.19 28.62 11.15
CA ALA A 34 7.58 28.16 11.09
C ALA A 34 8.08 27.65 12.46
N THR A 35 7.64 28.29 13.56
CA THR A 35 7.95 27.87 14.94
C THR A 35 7.35 26.50 15.23
N THR A 36 6.09 26.29 14.82
CA THR A 36 5.42 24.99 14.95
C THR A 36 6.18 23.91 14.18
N GLU A 37 6.60 24.19 12.94
CA GLU A 37 7.41 23.27 12.15
C GLU A 37 8.75 22.95 12.82
N ARG A 38 9.46 23.97 13.31
CA ARG A 38 10.71 23.80 14.08
C ARG A 38 10.52 22.83 15.24
N ASP A 39 9.49 23.06 16.05
CA ASP A 39 9.21 22.27 17.24
C ASP A 39 8.83 20.82 16.88
N THR A 40 8.13 20.59 15.77
CA THR A 40 7.86 19.23 15.28
C THR A 40 9.14 18.49 14.87
N ILE A 41 10.11 19.18 14.24
CA ILE A 41 11.37 18.58 13.81
C ILE A 41 12.24 18.24 15.03
N VAL A 42 12.32 19.16 16.00
CA VAL A 42 13.03 18.96 17.27
C VAL A 42 12.40 17.79 18.04
N PHE A 43 11.07 17.74 18.14
CA PHE A 43 10.36 16.66 18.83
C PHE A 43 10.58 15.29 18.16
N ARG A 44 10.53 15.22 16.82
CA ARG A 44 10.87 14.00 16.07
C ARG A 44 12.32 13.56 16.30
N SER A 45 13.25 14.51 16.39
CA SER A 45 14.66 14.24 16.69
C SER A 45 14.84 13.63 18.08
N TYR A 46 14.13 14.14 19.09
CA TYR A 46 14.11 13.55 20.44
C TYR A 46 13.52 12.13 20.47
N ILE A 47 12.47 11.85 19.69
CA ILE A 47 11.92 10.48 19.54
C ILE A 47 12.95 9.56 18.87
N ALA A 48 13.62 10.02 17.83
CA ALA A 48 14.62 9.23 17.10
C ALA A 48 15.82 8.85 17.99
N LEU A 49 16.26 9.76 18.87
CA LEU A 49 17.29 9.50 19.89
C LEU A 49 16.79 8.63 21.06
N GLY A 50 15.47 8.42 21.18
CA GLY A 50 14.88 7.63 22.27
C GLY A 50 14.91 8.30 23.65
N SER A 51 15.23 9.59 23.71
CA SER A 51 15.26 10.38 24.96
C SER A 51 13.89 10.89 25.37
N TYR A 52 12.91 10.90 24.46
CA TYR A 52 11.50 11.17 24.77
C TYR A 52 10.66 9.90 24.65
N GLN A 53 9.98 9.51 25.72
CA GLN A 53 8.98 8.45 25.69
C GLN A 53 7.61 9.08 25.38
N VAL A 54 7.07 8.80 24.20
CA VAL A 54 5.69 9.17 23.87
C VAL A 54 4.75 8.40 24.81
N PRO A 55 3.85 9.06 25.56
CA PRO A 55 2.80 8.39 26.32
C PRO A 55 1.88 7.66 25.33
N GLY A 56 2.11 6.36 25.16
CA GLY A 56 1.38 5.54 24.22
C GLY A 56 0.17 4.88 24.87
N ASP A 57 -1.03 5.30 24.47
CA ASP A 57 -2.23 4.48 24.58
C ASP A 57 -1.99 3.11 23.92
N GLN A 58 -2.08 2.06 24.73
CA GLN A 58 -2.42 0.65 24.44
C GLN A 58 -2.10 0.06 23.05
N LEU A 59 -0.94 0.34 22.48
CA LEU A 59 -0.38 -0.50 21.43
C LEU A 59 0.33 -1.67 22.12
N GLU A 60 -0.28 -2.85 22.03
CA GLU A 60 0.32 -4.12 22.46
C GLU A 60 1.75 -4.22 21.94
N LYS A 61 2.72 -3.94 22.83
CA LYS A 61 4.12 -4.24 22.58
C LYS A 61 4.19 -5.76 22.48
N LYS A 62 4.34 -6.30 21.26
CA LYS A 62 4.75 -7.70 21.07
C LYS A 62 5.97 -7.91 21.96
N THR A 63 5.83 -8.76 22.97
CA THR A 63 6.90 -9.05 23.93
C THR A 63 8.06 -9.67 23.16
N ARG A 64 9.06 -8.85 22.81
CA ARG A 64 10.31 -9.36 22.27
C ARG A 64 10.98 -10.17 23.37
N ARG A 65 11.56 -11.31 22.97
CA ARG A 65 12.37 -12.14 23.86
C ARG A 65 13.48 -11.26 24.47
N ALA A 66 13.55 -11.17 25.79
CA ALA A 66 14.52 -10.28 26.46
C ALA A 66 15.98 -10.63 26.14
N SER A 67 16.28 -11.89 25.81
CA SER A 67 17.59 -12.34 25.32
C SER A 67 17.45 -13.60 24.46
N LYS A 68 18.43 -13.89 23.60
CA LYS A 68 18.41 -15.06 22.68
C LYS A 68 18.29 -16.41 23.40
N ARG A 69 18.64 -16.49 24.70
CA ARG A 69 18.62 -17.73 25.50
C ARG A 69 17.43 -17.84 26.47
N ARG A 70 16.63 -16.79 26.72
CA ARG A 70 15.53 -16.83 27.69
C ARG A 70 14.22 -17.38 27.10
N PRO A 71 13.64 -18.49 27.55
CA PRO A 71 12.39 -19.02 26.97
C PRO A 71 11.25 -17.98 27.05
N MET A 72 10.33 -18.05 26.07
CA MET A 72 9.17 -17.17 26.01
C MET A 72 7.99 -17.84 26.71
N GLU A 73 7.42 -17.18 27.71
CA GLU A 73 6.20 -17.65 28.37
C GLU A 73 5.01 -17.46 27.41
N ILE A 74 4.31 -18.54 27.09
CA ILE A 74 3.12 -18.54 26.24
C ILE A 74 1.91 -18.79 27.15
N SER A 75 0.81 -18.07 26.92
CA SER A 75 -0.43 -18.28 27.68
C SER A 75 -0.97 -19.70 27.48
N THR A 76 -1.35 -20.34 28.59
CA THR A 76 -1.97 -21.68 28.64
C THR A 76 -3.29 -21.78 27.87
N LYS A 77 -3.91 -20.64 27.52
CA LYS A 77 -5.14 -20.56 26.73
C LYS A 77 -4.92 -20.83 25.23
N VAL A 78 -3.67 -20.83 24.76
CA VAL A 78 -3.32 -21.05 23.35
C VAL A 78 -2.72 -22.45 23.20
N ARG A 79 -3.30 -23.27 22.32
CA ARG A 79 -2.80 -24.64 22.07
C ARG A 79 -1.36 -24.58 21.51
N PRO A 80 -0.40 -25.33 22.08
CA PRO A 80 0.97 -25.34 21.58
C PRO A 80 1.03 -25.87 20.13
N PRO A 81 1.90 -25.31 19.27
CA PRO A 81 2.05 -25.79 17.91
C PRO A 81 2.64 -27.21 17.89
N LYS A 82 2.14 -28.06 16.99
CA LYS A 82 2.66 -29.42 16.78
C LYS A 82 4.08 -29.33 16.21
N LEU A 83 5.04 -30.03 16.83
CA LEU A 83 6.39 -30.17 16.30
C LEU A 83 6.32 -30.83 14.91
N ARG A 84 6.94 -30.19 13.92
CA ARG A 84 7.13 -30.74 12.58
C ARG A 84 8.60 -31.12 12.46
N GLU A 85 8.88 -32.35 12.04
CA GLU A 85 10.22 -32.75 11.65
C GLU A 85 10.60 -32.01 10.37
N VAL A 86 11.60 -31.15 10.46
CA VAL A 86 12.11 -30.39 9.31
C VAL A 86 13.04 -31.31 8.53
N ILE A 87 12.53 -31.92 7.47
CA ILE A 87 13.35 -32.64 6.50
C ILE A 87 14.28 -31.63 5.84
N GLN A 88 15.60 -31.84 5.93
CA GLN A 88 16.58 -30.98 5.26
C GLN A 88 16.58 -31.26 3.76
N VAL A 89 15.79 -30.48 3.01
CA VAL A 89 15.86 -30.46 1.55
C VAL A 89 17.02 -29.56 1.12
N PRO A 90 17.90 -29.98 0.18
CA PRO A 90 18.94 -29.11 -0.38
C PRO A 90 18.30 -27.84 -0.95
N LYS A 91 18.59 -26.69 -0.34
CA LYS A 91 18.05 -25.41 -0.80
C LYS A 91 18.81 -24.97 -2.04
N LYS A 92 18.12 -24.76 -3.17
CA LYS A 92 18.68 -24.02 -4.30
C LYS A 92 18.87 -22.56 -3.86
N VAL A 93 20.12 -22.15 -3.69
CA VAL A 93 20.49 -20.77 -3.42
C VAL A 93 20.52 -20.05 -4.78
N GLY A 94 19.57 -19.15 -5.03
CA GLY A 94 19.66 -18.23 -6.16
C GLY A 94 20.79 -17.25 -5.89
N ARG A 95 21.92 -17.41 -6.58
CA ARG A 95 23.07 -16.52 -6.45
C ARG A 95 22.98 -15.41 -7.48
N ASP A 96 23.17 -14.17 -7.06
CA ASP A 96 23.13 -13.01 -7.95
C ASP A 96 24.42 -13.00 -8.80
N PRO A 97 24.33 -13.10 -10.13
CA PRO A 97 25.50 -13.16 -11.01
C PRO A 97 26.37 -11.90 -10.94
N ARG A 98 25.87 -10.78 -10.40
CA ARG A 98 26.69 -9.57 -10.17
C ARG A 98 27.75 -9.74 -9.07
N PHE A 99 27.56 -10.69 -8.17
CA PHE A 99 28.35 -10.83 -6.95
C PHE A 99 29.10 -12.17 -6.86
N GLU A 100 29.17 -12.91 -7.96
CA GLU A 100 29.98 -14.12 -8.07
C GLU A 100 31.36 -13.78 -8.64
N PRO A 101 32.48 -14.28 -8.07
CA PRO A 101 33.83 -14.02 -8.54
C PRO A 101 34.17 -14.92 -9.76
N VAL A 102 33.28 -14.95 -10.74
CA VAL A 102 33.39 -15.80 -11.93
C VAL A 102 34.11 -15.08 -13.08
N TYR A 103 34.39 -13.78 -12.95
CA TYR A 103 35.17 -13.03 -13.92
C TYR A 103 36.64 -12.93 -13.47
N GLY A 104 37.55 -13.35 -14.36
CA GLY A 104 39.00 -13.23 -14.17
C GLY A 104 39.50 -11.79 -14.15
N SER A 105 40.82 -11.61 -13.98
CA SER A 105 41.47 -10.30 -13.99
C SER A 105 41.18 -9.54 -15.28
N VAL A 106 40.66 -8.32 -15.14
CA VAL A 106 40.30 -7.45 -16.27
C VAL A 106 41.57 -6.83 -16.86
N ASP A 107 41.89 -7.16 -18.11
CA ASP A 107 42.95 -6.52 -18.88
C ASP A 107 42.58 -5.05 -19.16
N LYS A 108 43.41 -4.12 -18.67
CA LYS A 108 43.13 -2.67 -18.70
C LYS A 108 43.57 -1.96 -19.99
N GLU A 109 44.07 -2.69 -20.98
CA GLU A 109 44.76 -2.11 -22.15
C GLU A 109 43.90 -2.02 -23.42
N GLY A 110 42.61 -2.36 -23.33
CA GLY A 110 41.69 -2.38 -24.50
C GLY A 110 40.52 -1.39 -24.45
N MET A 111 40.44 -0.48 -23.47
CA MET A 111 39.35 0.52 -23.42
C MET A 111 39.65 1.68 -24.37
N GLY A 112 39.31 1.48 -25.65
CA GLY A 112 39.37 2.50 -26.68
C GLY A 112 38.58 3.77 -26.32
N GLU A 113 39.11 4.91 -26.75
CA GLU A 113 38.56 6.25 -26.54
C GLU A 113 37.07 6.32 -26.89
N PHE A 114 36.24 6.62 -25.89
CA PHE A 114 34.83 6.91 -26.04
C PHE A 114 34.65 8.20 -26.86
N ARG A 115 34.33 8.08 -28.15
CA ARG A 115 33.76 9.19 -28.91
C ARG A 115 32.33 9.43 -28.38
N PRO A 116 31.96 10.65 -27.94
CA PRO A 116 30.61 10.91 -27.48
C PRO A 116 29.64 10.80 -28.65
N LEU A 117 28.86 9.72 -28.66
CA LEU A 117 27.75 9.52 -29.61
C LEU A 117 26.67 10.57 -29.31
N THR A 118 26.52 11.50 -30.25
CA THR A 118 25.48 12.54 -30.34
C THR A 118 24.05 12.01 -30.45
N TYR A 119 23.83 10.70 -30.28
CA TYR A 119 22.52 10.05 -30.31
C TYR A 119 21.80 10.04 -28.95
N PHE A 120 22.51 10.28 -27.85
CA PHE A 120 21.92 10.22 -26.50
C PHE A 120 21.04 11.43 -26.19
N THR A 121 21.31 12.59 -26.81
CA THR A 121 20.54 13.82 -26.57
C THR A 121 19.26 13.91 -27.40
N GLN A 122 19.19 13.25 -28.56
CA GLN A 122 18.03 13.34 -29.45
C GLN A 122 16.87 12.40 -29.08
N LEU A 123 17.15 11.24 -28.48
CA LEU A 123 16.12 10.21 -28.22
C LEU A 123 15.67 10.16 -26.75
N VAL A 124 16.53 10.53 -25.81
CA VAL A 124 16.29 10.38 -24.36
C VAL A 124 15.61 11.60 -23.73
N PHE A 125 15.92 12.81 -24.21
CA PHE A 125 15.33 14.07 -23.72
C PHE A 125 13.80 14.16 -23.82
N PRO A 126 13.14 13.78 -24.95
CA PRO A 126 11.68 13.83 -25.00
C PRO A 126 11.04 12.81 -24.05
N PHE A 127 11.70 11.67 -23.81
CA PHE A 127 11.22 10.64 -22.90
C PHE A 127 11.27 11.10 -21.44
N ILE A 128 12.35 11.79 -21.05
CA ILE A 128 12.48 12.39 -19.71
C ILE A 128 11.42 13.48 -19.48
N PHE A 129 11.12 14.29 -20.49
CA PHE A 129 10.10 15.34 -20.37
C PHE A 129 8.70 14.74 -20.18
N LEU A 130 8.39 13.66 -20.89
CA LEU A 130 7.14 12.92 -20.75
C LEU A 130 7.04 12.25 -19.37
N LEU A 131 8.12 11.64 -18.89
CA LEU A 131 8.19 11.02 -17.57
C LEU A 131 8.04 12.04 -16.44
N LYS A 132 8.66 13.22 -16.59
CA LYS A 132 8.59 14.33 -15.63
C LYS A 132 7.20 14.98 -15.61
N ALA A 133 6.54 15.11 -16.76
CA ALA A 133 5.15 15.56 -16.83
C ALA A 133 4.16 14.55 -16.23
N LEU A 134 4.43 13.25 -16.40
CA LEU A 134 3.64 12.18 -15.80
C LEU A 134 3.82 12.15 -14.28
N LEU A 135 5.06 12.27 -13.79
CA LEU A 135 5.38 12.42 -12.37
C LEU A 135 4.76 13.67 -11.74
N LEU A 136 4.76 14.81 -12.44
CA LEU A 136 4.18 16.06 -11.94
C LEU A 136 2.64 16.00 -11.89
N LYS A 137 2.00 15.32 -12.85
CA LYS A 137 0.56 15.03 -12.80
C LYS A 137 0.21 14.07 -11.67
N CYS A 138 1.03 13.04 -11.45
CA CYS A 138 0.90 12.16 -10.29
C CYS A 138 1.03 12.93 -8.97
N TYR A 139 1.99 13.86 -8.87
CA TYR A 139 2.17 14.72 -7.69
C TYR A 139 0.96 15.61 -7.41
N LEU A 140 0.38 16.24 -8.44
CA LEU A 140 -0.82 17.08 -8.30
C LEU A 140 -2.06 16.26 -7.87
N VAL A 141 -2.19 15.02 -8.36
CA VAL A 141 -3.25 14.08 -7.96
C VAL A 141 -3.11 13.69 -6.48
N VAL A 142 -1.89 13.44 -6.01
CA VAL A 142 -1.57 13.12 -4.62
C VAL A 142 -1.91 14.29 -3.67
N HIS A 143 -1.69 15.54 -4.09
CA HIS A 143 -2.04 16.73 -3.29
C HIS A 143 -3.57 16.97 -3.15
N SER A 144 -4.41 16.33 -3.97
CA SER A 144 -5.88 16.43 -3.89
C SER A 144 -6.53 15.47 -2.88
N GLY A 145 -5.74 14.68 -2.14
CA GLY A 145 -6.21 13.90 -0.99
C GLY A 145 -7.24 12.80 -1.29
N THR A 146 -7.45 12.44 -2.55
CA THR A 146 -8.32 11.33 -2.95
C THR A 146 -7.45 10.15 -3.37
N SER A 147 -7.26 9.16 -2.50
CA SER A 147 -6.54 7.91 -2.83
C SER A 147 -7.26 7.06 -3.88
N CYS A 148 -8.37 7.55 -4.45
CA CYS A 148 -9.27 6.81 -5.33
C CYS A 148 -9.08 7.11 -6.82
N LYS A 149 -8.24 8.08 -7.20
CA LYS A 149 -8.12 8.52 -8.60
C LYS A 149 -7.10 7.75 -9.43
N LEU A 150 -6.12 7.07 -8.81
CA LEU A 150 -5.06 6.38 -9.56
C LEU A 150 -5.61 5.20 -10.38
N ASP A 151 -6.54 4.42 -9.83
CA ASP A 151 -7.19 3.33 -10.56
C ASP A 151 -7.98 3.85 -11.78
N GLU A 152 -8.64 5.00 -11.63
CA GLU A 152 -9.33 5.70 -12.73
C GLU A 152 -8.37 6.11 -13.86
N PHE A 153 -7.17 6.62 -13.51
CA PHE A 153 -6.15 6.97 -14.51
C PHE A 153 -5.59 5.76 -15.25
N LEU A 154 -5.35 4.65 -14.55
CA LEU A 154 -4.88 3.40 -15.16
C LEU A 154 -5.92 2.85 -16.16
N THR A 155 -7.20 2.85 -15.80
CA THR A 155 -8.28 2.43 -16.72
C THR A 155 -8.38 3.32 -17.97
N LEU A 156 -8.11 4.63 -17.84
CA LEU A 156 -8.11 5.55 -18.97
C LEU A 156 -6.93 5.27 -19.93
N ILE A 157 -5.74 4.96 -19.40
CA ILE A 157 -4.56 4.60 -20.20
C ILE A 157 -4.82 3.32 -20.98
N ASP A 158 -5.37 2.30 -20.33
CA ASP A 158 -5.70 1.02 -20.96
C ASP A 158 -6.77 1.19 -22.05
N LEU A 159 -7.79 2.01 -21.81
CA LEU A 159 -8.84 2.33 -22.79
C LEU A 159 -8.28 3.05 -24.03
N VAL A 160 -7.40 4.06 -23.83
CA VAL A 160 -6.73 4.77 -24.93
C VAL A 160 -5.79 3.85 -25.70
N GLY A 161 -5.08 2.96 -25.00
CA GLY A 161 -4.25 1.92 -25.61
C GLY A 161 -5.06 1.00 -26.52
N MET A 162 -6.24 0.57 -26.07
CA MET A 162 -7.14 -0.30 -26.82
C MET A 162 -7.65 0.36 -28.11
N GLN A 163 -8.02 1.64 -28.06
CA GLN A 163 -8.45 2.40 -29.24
C GLN A 163 -7.32 2.55 -30.28
N ARG A 164 -6.07 2.68 -29.85
CA ARG A 164 -4.91 2.73 -30.75
C ARG A 164 -4.69 1.38 -31.44
N LEU A 165 -4.75 0.27 -30.70
CA LEU A 165 -4.65 -1.08 -31.25
C LEU A 165 -5.73 -1.34 -32.30
N GLN A 166 -6.98 -0.93 -32.05
CA GLN A 166 -8.06 -1.04 -33.03
C GLN A 166 -7.79 -0.24 -34.32
N LYS A 167 -7.18 0.94 -34.23
CA LYS A 167 -6.78 1.71 -35.42
C LYS A 167 -5.65 1.05 -36.19
N MET A 168 -4.72 0.37 -35.51
CA MET A 168 -3.64 -0.38 -36.17
C MET A 168 -4.17 -1.63 -36.88
N ILE A 169 -5.08 -2.38 -36.24
CA ILE A 169 -5.78 -3.52 -36.85
C ILE A 169 -6.48 -3.15 -38.16
N LYS A 170 -7.08 -1.95 -38.23
CA LYS A 170 -7.77 -1.45 -39.43
C LYS A 170 -6.81 -1.03 -40.56
N LYS A 171 -5.55 -0.73 -40.24
CA LYS A 171 -4.55 -0.21 -41.19
C LYS A 171 -3.60 -1.30 -41.69
N SER A 172 -3.30 -2.28 -40.86
CA SER A 172 -2.41 -3.39 -41.18
C SER A 172 -3.05 -4.36 -42.17
N LYS A 173 -2.23 -4.94 -43.05
CA LYS A 173 -2.64 -6.01 -43.99
C LYS A 173 -2.15 -7.39 -43.56
N ASP A 174 -1.11 -7.44 -42.73
CA ASP A 174 -0.46 -8.68 -42.29
C ASP A 174 -1.38 -9.45 -41.31
N LEU A 175 -1.77 -10.66 -41.71
CA LEU A 175 -2.77 -11.47 -40.98
C LEU A 175 -2.28 -11.88 -39.58
N ASP A 176 -1.00 -12.20 -39.46
CA ASP A 176 -0.38 -12.66 -38.21
C ASP A 176 -0.33 -11.53 -37.17
N ALA A 177 0.16 -10.36 -37.56
CA ALA A 177 0.17 -9.16 -36.73
C ALA A 177 -1.25 -8.71 -36.31
N ILE A 178 -2.25 -8.87 -37.20
CA ILE A 178 -3.66 -8.64 -36.86
C ILE A 178 -4.15 -9.61 -35.78
N GLY A 179 -3.75 -10.88 -35.85
CA GLY A 179 -4.05 -11.90 -34.85
C GLY A 179 -3.51 -11.54 -33.47
N GLU A 180 -2.25 -11.12 -33.41
CA GLU A 180 -1.58 -10.67 -32.18
C GLU A 180 -2.24 -9.42 -31.59
N MET A 181 -2.53 -8.41 -32.43
CA MET A 181 -3.20 -7.19 -31.96
C MET A 181 -4.62 -7.48 -31.44
N LYS A 182 -5.36 -8.39 -32.08
CA LYS A 182 -6.69 -8.82 -31.61
C LYS A 182 -6.60 -9.56 -30.28
N SER A 183 -5.65 -10.46 -30.10
CA SER A 183 -5.47 -11.17 -28.84
C SER A 183 -5.14 -10.19 -27.70
N HIS A 184 -4.29 -9.19 -27.96
CA HIS A 184 -3.96 -8.14 -26.99
C HIS A 184 -5.19 -7.29 -26.62
N VAL A 185 -6.03 -6.91 -27.60
CA VAL A 185 -7.32 -6.22 -27.33
C VAL A 185 -8.23 -7.08 -26.45
N THR A 186 -8.35 -8.38 -26.71
CA THR A 186 -9.17 -9.27 -25.87
C THR A 186 -8.63 -9.43 -24.45
N TRP A 187 -7.30 -9.39 -24.28
CA TRP A 187 -6.67 -9.43 -22.97
C TRP A 187 -6.95 -8.16 -22.17
N ILE A 188 -6.81 -6.98 -22.79
CA ILE A 188 -7.15 -5.69 -22.16
C ILE A 188 -8.64 -5.65 -21.78
N ASP A 189 -9.53 -6.08 -22.67
CA ASP A 189 -10.97 -6.15 -22.39
C ASP A 189 -11.31 -7.09 -21.21
N LYS A 190 -10.60 -8.23 -21.09
CA LYS A 190 -10.70 -9.12 -19.93
C LYS A 190 -10.21 -8.46 -18.64
N GLN A 191 -9.11 -7.71 -18.70
CA GLN A 191 -8.61 -6.97 -17.53
C GLN A 191 -9.59 -5.89 -17.08
N LEU A 192 -10.15 -5.11 -18.02
CA LEU A 192 -11.12 -4.06 -17.72
C LEU A 192 -12.43 -4.63 -17.16
N LYS A 193 -12.89 -5.77 -17.69
CA LYS A 193 -14.08 -6.47 -17.16
C LYS A 193 -13.82 -7.13 -15.80
N TYR A 194 -12.56 -7.45 -15.51
CA TYR A 194 -12.15 -7.98 -14.22
C TYR A 194 -12.07 -6.85 -13.20
N HIS A 195 -13.19 -6.56 -12.55
CA HIS A 195 -13.19 -5.78 -11.33
C HIS A 195 -13.06 -6.72 -10.13
N PRO A 196 -11.96 -6.66 -9.35
CA PRO A 196 -11.98 -7.29 -8.04
C PRO A 196 -13.11 -6.64 -7.23
N PRO A 197 -13.88 -7.43 -6.44
CA PRO A 197 -14.95 -6.86 -5.64
C PRO A 197 -14.37 -5.77 -4.76
N LYS A 198 -14.84 -4.53 -4.95
CA LYS A 198 -14.43 -3.40 -4.10
C LYS A 198 -14.72 -3.78 -2.66
N ASN A 199 -13.75 -3.54 -1.79
CA ASN A 199 -13.93 -3.83 -0.39
C ASN A 199 -14.96 -2.84 0.18
N VAL A 200 -16.19 -3.31 0.41
CA VAL A 200 -17.31 -2.51 0.98
C VAL A 200 -16.86 -1.72 2.22
N GLU A 201 -15.94 -2.29 3.00
CA GLU A 201 -15.37 -1.64 4.17
C GLU A 201 -14.55 -0.38 3.84
N SER A 202 -13.75 -0.44 2.78
CA SER A 202 -12.95 0.70 2.31
C SER A 202 -13.80 1.82 1.71
N GLU A 203 -14.93 1.46 1.10
CA GLU A 203 -15.87 2.44 0.53
C GLU A 203 -16.58 3.20 1.65
N ILE A 204 -17.09 2.49 2.66
CA ILE A 204 -17.67 3.09 3.88
C ILE A 204 -16.64 3.99 4.59
N LEU A 205 -15.37 3.58 4.64
CA LEU A 205 -14.31 4.37 5.26
C LEU A 205 -14.00 5.63 4.43
N CYS A 206 -13.95 5.53 3.10
CA CYS A 206 -13.74 6.66 2.22
C CYS A 206 -14.85 7.70 2.36
N GLU A 207 -16.11 7.27 2.38
CA GLU A 207 -17.27 8.14 2.63
C GLU A 207 -17.17 8.83 3.98
N HIS A 208 -16.72 8.12 5.01
CA HIS A 208 -16.56 8.69 6.33
C HIS A 208 -15.45 9.73 6.39
N ILE A 209 -14.29 9.45 5.79
CA ILE A 209 -13.17 10.41 5.68
C ILE A 209 -13.63 11.69 4.93
N LYS A 210 -14.48 11.58 3.92
CA LYS A 210 -15.07 12.76 3.24
C LYS A 210 -15.93 13.58 4.20
N LYS A 211 -16.81 12.93 4.96
CA LYS A 211 -17.67 13.58 5.98
C LYS A 211 -16.84 14.22 7.10
N GLU A 212 -15.78 13.57 7.56
CA GLU A 212 -14.84 14.14 8.53
C GLU A 212 -14.23 15.44 8.00
N ARG A 213 -13.76 15.45 6.74
CA ARG A 213 -13.20 16.65 6.11
C ARG A 213 -14.21 17.79 5.99
N GLU A 214 -15.45 17.49 5.63
CA GLU A 214 -16.53 18.48 5.59
C GLU A 214 -16.87 19.02 6.97
N ALA A 215 -16.87 18.17 8.00
CA ALA A 215 -17.04 18.58 9.39
C ALA A 215 -15.91 19.50 9.87
N THR A 216 -14.65 19.18 9.55
CA THR A 216 -13.50 20.05 9.83
C THR A 216 -13.64 21.41 9.15
N LYS A 217 -14.03 21.44 7.86
CA LYS A 217 -14.29 22.68 7.12
C LYS A 217 -15.41 23.51 7.76
N ALA A 218 -16.45 22.85 8.27
CA ALA A 218 -17.54 23.47 9.00
C ALA A 218 -17.19 23.83 10.45
N ARG A 219 -15.90 23.79 10.84
CA ARG A 219 -15.38 24.03 12.20
C ARG A 219 -15.98 23.11 13.28
N LYS A 220 -16.51 21.96 12.89
CA LYS A 220 -16.96 20.90 13.81
C LYS A 220 -15.76 19.98 14.11
N ARG A 221 -15.77 19.38 15.30
CA ARG A 221 -14.72 18.42 15.68
C ARG A 221 -14.85 17.16 14.80
N PRO A 222 -13.76 16.69 14.16
CA PRO A 222 -13.77 15.44 13.41
C PRO A 222 -14.16 14.28 14.34
N CYS A 223 -15.00 13.37 13.84
CA CYS A 223 -15.46 12.21 14.59
C CYS A 223 -15.13 10.96 13.80
N TYR A 224 -14.43 10.02 14.44
CA TYR A 224 -14.01 8.76 13.84
C TYR A 224 -15.10 7.68 13.97
N LEU A 225 -15.28 6.90 12.91
CA LEU A 225 -16.23 5.81 12.87
C LEU A 225 -15.77 4.65 13.75
N LYS A 226 -16.62 4.22 14.68
CA LYS A 226 -16.30 3.07 15.53
C LYS A 226 -16.43 1.77 14.73
N LYS A 227 -15.73 0.73 15.20
CA LYS A 227 -15.81 -0.63 14.63
C LYS A 227 -17.24 -1.22 14.57
N PRO A 228 -18.10 -1.11 15.61
CA PRO A 228 -19.48 -1.60 15.51
C PRO A 228 -20.30 -0.88 14.42
N GLU A 229 -20.15 0.44 14.31
CA GLU A 229 -20.87 1.25 13.31
C GLU A 229 -20.45 0.88 11.88
N LEU A 230 -19.16 0.58 11.66
CA LEU A 230 -18.67 -0.01 10.42
C LEU A 230 -19.35 -1.35 10.10
N HIS A 231 -19.54 -2.20 11.10
CA HIS A 231 -20.17 -3.51 10.92
C HIS A 231 -21.64 -3.37 10.56
N GLU A 232 -22.39 -2.49 11.23
CA GLU A 232 -23.79 -2.20 10.95
C GLU A 232 -24.00 -1.67 9.53
N ARG A 233 -23.15 -0.75 9.05
CA ARG A 233 -23.22 -0.27 7.67
C ARG A 233 -23.00 -1.37 6.65
N LYS A 234 -22.03 -2.27 6.88
CA LYS A 234 -21.79 -3.43 6.00
C LYS A 234 -22.98 -4.38 5.99
N LEU A 235 -23.59 -4.63 7.16
CA LEU A 235 -24.81 -5.43 7.29
C LEU A 235 -25.96 -4.82 6.51
N MET A 236 -26.15 -3.51 6.59
CA MET A 236 -27.21 -2.81 5.85
C MET A 236 -27.00 -2.81 4.34
N ASN A 237 -25.79 -2.54 3.86
CA ASN A 237 -25.50 -2.62 2.42
C ASN A 237 -25.80 -4.02 1.89
N LYS A 238 -25.33 -5.05 2.58
CA LYS A 238 -25.60 -6.44 2.22
C LYS A 238 -27.08 -6.81 2.27
N TYR A 239 -27.83 -6.28 3.24
CA TYR A 239 -29.27 -6.49 3.34
C TYR A 239 -29.99 -5.87 2.13
N ASN A 240 -29.66 -4.63 1.78
CA ASN A 240 -30.26 -3.94 0.64
C ASN A 240 -29.95 -4.67 -0.67
N GLU A 241 -28.70 -5.05 -0.91
CA GLU A 241 -28.29 -5.86 -2.07
C GLU A 241 -29.09 -7.17 -2.19
N LEU A 242 -29.28 -7.88 -1.08
CA LEU A 242 -30.02 -9.15 -1.06
C LEU A 242 -31.53 -8.97 -1.24
N LYS A 243 -32.07 -7.85 -0.73
CA LYS A 243 -33.48 -7.48 -0.88
C LYS A 243 -33.78 -7.11 -2.32
N GLU A 244 -32.95 -6.27 -2.94
CA GLU A 244 -33.04 -5.89 -4.34
C GLU A 244 -32.89 -7.11 -5.27
N ALA A 245 -31.99 -8.03 -4.94
CA ALA A 245 -31.81 -9.27 -5.70
C ALA A 245 -32.93 -10.31 -5.47
N GLY A 246 -33.84 -10.10 -4.52
CA GLY A 246 -34.89 -11.07 -4.15
C GLY A 246 -34.37 -12.36 -3.51
N LYS A 247 -33.11 -12.38 -3.05
CA LYS A 247 -32.43 -13.59 -2.53
C LYS A 247 -32.34 -13.62 -1.00
N LEU A 248 -32.99 -12.67 -0.33
CA LEU A 248 -32.92 -12.50 1.12
C LEU A 248 -33.41 -13.75 1.87
N ASP A 249 -34.56 -14.29 1.50
CA ASP A 249 -35.15 -15.45 2.21
C ASP A 249 -34.27 -16.69 2.10
N ALA A 250 -33.75 -16.96 0.90
CA ALA A 250 -32.79 -18.05 0.67
C ALA A 250 -31.48 -17.86 1.45
N PHE A 251 -30.99 -16.62 1.56
CA PHE A 251 -29.81 -16.31 2.37
C PHE A 251 -30.06 -16.55 3.86
N MET A 252 -31.22 -16.11 4.37
CA MET A 252 -31.64 -16.31 5.76
C MET A 252 -31.79 -17.80 6.07
N GLU A 253 -32.41 -18.57 5.19
CA GLU A 253 -32.57 -20.02 5.36
C GLU A 253 -31.20 -20.74 5.41
N LYS A 254 -30.27 -20.36 4.53
CA LYS A 254 -28.90 -20.88 4.57
C LYS A 254 -28.16 -20.51 5.86
N ARG A 255 -28.41 -19.31 6.40
CA ARG A 255 -27.87 -18.84 7.69
C ARG A 255 -28.45 -19.66 8.85
N ARG A 256 -29.76 -19.93 8.86
CA ARG A 256 -30.43 -20.79 9.86
C ARG A 256 -29.82 -22.19 9.86
N ARG A 257 -29.70 -22.83 8.70
CA ARG A 257 -29.09 -24.16 8.58
C ARG A 257 -27.64 -24.20 9.08
N LYS A 258 -26.82 -23.20 8.73
CA LYS A 258 -25.44 -23.09 9.22
C LYS A 258 -25.36 -22.88 10.73
N ASN A 259 -26.27 -22.09 11.30
CA ASN A 259 -26.34 -21.87 12.74
C ASN A 259 -26.73 -23.17 13.46
N ALA A 260 -27.80 -23.84 13.02
CA ALA A 260 -28.22 -25.13 13.57
C ALA A 260 -27.09 -26.18 13.53
N SER A 261 -26.34 -26.27 12.43
CA SER A 261 -25.17 -27.16 12.36
C SER A 261 -24.02 -26.76 13.29
N LYS A 262 -23.82 -25.46 13.54
CA LYS A 262 -22.84 -24.98 14.53
C LYS A 262 -23.28 -25.31 15.94
N ASP A 263 -24.56 -25.12 16.25
CA ASP A 263 -25.12 -25.40 17.57
C ASP A 263 -25.02 -26.90 17.86
N HIS A 264 -25.27 -27.75 16.86
CA HIS A 264 -25.05 -29.20 16.96
C HIS A 264 -23.60 -29.58 17.31
N ARG A 265 -22.59 -28.75 17.01
CA ARG A 265 -21.19 -29.01 17.43
C ARG A 265 -21.01 -28.89 18.95
N PHE A 266 -21.83 -28.05 19.60
CA PHE A 266 -21.77 -27.79 21.04
C PHE A 266 -22.88 -28.51 21.81
N MET A 267 -23.76 -29.24 21.12
CA MET A 267 -24.70 -30.15 21.77
C MET A 267 -23.94 -31.35 22.32
N SER A 268 -24.22 -31.68 23.58
CA SER A 268 -23.76 -32.92 24.18
C SER A 268 -24.27 -34.09 23.34
N TYR A 269 -23.38 -35.00 22.92
CA TYR A 269 -23.81 -36.28 22.36
C TYR A 269 -24.75 -36.93 23.35
N GLN A 270 -25.98 -37.25 22.92
CA GLN A 270 -26.82 -38.17 23.68
C GLN A 270 -26.00 -39.46 23.81
N ARG A 271 -25.72 -39.87 25.05
CA ARG A 271 -25.17 -41.22 25.29
C ARG A 271 -26.20 -42.18 24.73
N SER A 272 -25.81 -42.99 23.75
CA SER A 272 -26.60 -44.13 23.33
C SER A 272 -26.90 -44.94 24.57
N GLY A 273 -28.16 -44.97 24.99
CA GLY A 273 -28.59 -45.86 26.06
C GLY A 273 -28.40 -47.27 25.54
N ASP A 274 -27.51 -48.02 26.20
CA ASP A 274 -27.40 -49.45 26.00
C ASP A 274 -28.76 -50.07 26.37
N ALA A 275 -29.50 -50.52 25.35
CA ALA A 275 -30.73 -51.30 25.47
C ALA A 275 -30.41 -52.75 25.12
#